data_AF-A0A554KML2-F1
#
_entry.id   AF-A0A554KML2-F1
#
_cell.length_a   1.000
_cell.length_b   1.000
_cell.length_c   1.000
_cell.angle_alpha   90.00
_cell.angle_beta   90.00
_cell.angle_gamma   90.00
#
_symmetry.space_group_name_H-M   'P 1'
#
loop_
_entity.id
_entity.type
_entity.pdbx_description
1 polymer ?
#
loop_
_entity_poly.entity_id
_entity_poly.type
_entity_poly.pdbx_seq_one_letter_code
_entity_poly.pdbx_strand_id
1 'polypeptide(L)'
;MGHRVLKRVPLDFKAPIGKIWEGYLNPHPCFPGCVTCDSSGYNEATKQIADDFYDLDGDRSRRWCNKITQDEVLALAFEGRLHHFTHIWVDGSGWHPKRWGTKGYWCPGCYVAVPQLSPEHYAGYCIGCGEQKMLLLHETDVRLHMPTAEEVNAMQDRAFLMSHDAINRWILVEARAKRLGVWGTCRKCRGRGYTRLPRKMKKRYKSWKEYEPPTGPGYQLWETTSEGSPVSPVFAKVEKLAEWCEENATVFGSERTSMETWLQMFRDDTVGVGSLLVAGSGYVGSIANSSP
;
A
#
# COMPACT_ATOMS: atom_id res chain seq x y z
N MET A 1 -14.45 -6.43 -1.22
CA MET A 1 -14.35 -6.32 -2.69
C MET A 1 -14.17 -7.74 -3.22
N GLY A 2 -15.00 -8.23 -4.15
CA GLY A 2 -14.91 -9.60 -4.65
C GLY A 2 -13.77 -9.79 -5.61
N HIS A 3 -13.13 -10.95 -5.54
CA HIS A 3 -11.96 -11.34 -6.35
C HIS A 3 -12.35 -11.92 -7.71
N ARG A 4 -13.63 -12.21 -7.91
CA ARG A 4 -14.17 -12.91 -9.07
C ARG A 4 -15.38 -12.16 -9.63
N VAL A 5 -15.69 -12.33 -10.91
CA VAL A 5 -16.91 -11.83 -11.53
C VAL A 5 -17.36 -12.78 -12.63
N LEU A 6 -18.66 -13.00 -12.76
CA LEU A 6 -19.24 -13.79 -13.84
C LEU A 6 -19.49 -12.88 -15.04
N LYS A 7 -18.96 -13.24 -16.22
CA LYS A 7 -19.20 -12.51 -17.47
C LYS A 7 -19.86 -13.39 -18.52
N ARG A 8 -20.64 -12.72 -19.38
CA ARG A 8 -21.31 -13.31 -20.54
C ARG A 8 -20.53 -12.98 -21.81
N VAL A 9 -20.00 -13.99 -22.50
CA VAL A 9 -19.13 -13.82 -23.68
C VAL A 9 -19.53 -14.76 -24.83
N PRO A 10 -19.14 -14.51 -26.09
CA PRO A 10 -19.37 -15.43 -27.20
C PRO A 10 -18.81 -16.83 -26.92
N LEU A 11 -19.47 -17.89 -27.39
CA LEU A 11 -19.02 -19.28 -27.18
C LEU A 11 -17.66 -19.57 -27.81
N ASP A 12 -17.34 -18.84 -28.87
CA ASP A 12 -16.07 -18.89 -29.60
C ASP A 12 -15.07 -17.81 -29.13
N PHE A 13 -15.31 -17.17 -27.99
CA PHE A 13 -14.44 -16.14 -27.44
C PHE A 13 -13.08 -16.73 -27.02
N LYS A 14 -12.03 -16.33 -27.73
CA LYS A 14 -10.65 -16.88 -27.61
C LYS A 14 -9.71 -15.94 -26.85
N ALA A 15 -10.15 -15.40 -25.71
CA ALA A 15 -9.23 -14.64 -24.86
C ALA A 15 -8.26 -15.58 -24.13
N PRO A 16 -6.96 -15.21 -24.03
CA PRO A 16 -5.98 -16.01 -23.29
C PRO A 16 -6.31 -16.03 -21.79
N ILE A 17 -6.47 -17.24 -21.24
CA ILE A 17 -6.75 -17.45 -19.81
C ILE A 17 -5.59 -16.94 -18.96
N GLY A 18 -5.90 -16.24 -17.86
CA GLY A 18 -4.94 -15.67 -16.93
C GLY A 18 -4.18 -14.45 -17.46
N LYS A 19 -4.59 -13.89 -18.61
CA LYS A 19 -4.03 -12.64 -19.14
C LYS A 19 -5.08 -11.53 -19.08
N ILE A 20 -4.63 -10.33 -18.71
CA ILE A 20 -5.47 -9.14 -18.65
C ILE A 20 -6.13 -8.90 -20.02
N TRP A 21 -7.43 -8.61 -20.00
CA TRP A 21 -8.16 -8.29 -21.22
C TRP A 21 -7.63 -7.00 -21.87
N GLU A 22 -7.43 -7.04 -23.19
CA GLU A 22 -6.87 -5.92 -23.94
C GLU A 22 -7.74 -4.65 -23.87
N GLY A 23 -9.04 -4.79 -23.63
CA GLY A 23 -9.94 -3.67 -23.43
C GLY A 23 -9.73 -2.93 -22.12
N TYR A 24 -8.99 -3.51 -21.16
CA TYR A 24 -8.56 -2.85 -19.93
C TYR A 24 -7.13 -2.32 -20.00
N LEU A 25 -6.37 -2.74 -21.02
CA LEU A 25 -5.00 -2.27 -21.22
C LEU A 25 -4.97 -1.08 -22.19
N ASN A 26 -4.55 0.07 -21.69
CA ASN A 26 -4.28 1.20 -22.57
C ASN A 26 -3.08 0.88 -23.47
N PRO A 27 -3.25 0.75 -24.81
CA PRO A 27 -2.17 0.38 -25.70
C PRO A 27 -1.20 1.53 -25.95
N HIS A 28 -1.53 2.75 -25.50
CA HIS A 28 -0.66 3.89 -25.61
C HIS A 28 0.34 3.89 -24.46
N PRO A 29 1.66 4.04 -24.74
CA PRO A 29 2.68 3.93 -23.72
C PRO A 29 2.43 4.95 -22.61
N CYS A 30 2.54 4.47 -21.38
CA CYS A 30 2.69 5.33 -20.22
C CYS A 30 4.00 6.14 -20.36
N PHE A 31 4.11 7.22 -19.59
CA PHE A 31 5.24 8.14 -19.72
C PHE A 31 6.59 7.40 -19.61
N PRO A 32 7.49 7.47 -20.62
CA PRO A 32 8.71 6.72 -20.58
C PRO A 32 9.58 7.18 -19.41
N GLY A 33 10.13 6.19 -18.70
CA GLY A 33 11.02 6.38 -17.56
C GLY A 33 12.15 7.35 -17.88
N CYS A 34 12.53 8.16 -16.89
CA CYS A 34 13.62 9.10 -17.06
C CYS A 34 14.96 8.36 -16.97
N VAL A 35 15.57 8.07 -18.13
CA VAL A 35 16.88 7.41 -18.23
C VAL A 35 17.96 8.05 -17.36
N THR A 36 17.93 9.39 -17.21
CA THR A 36 18.96 10.13 -16.44
C THR A 36 18.91 9.87 -14.94
N CYS A 37 17.76 9.51 -14.38
CA CYS A 37 17.66 9.19 -12.96
C CYS A 37 17.15 7.77 -12.73
N ASP A 38 17.18 6.93 -13.77
CA ASP A 38 16.59 5.61 -13.79
C ASP A 38 15.19 5.57 -13.17
N SER A 39 14.37 6.52 -13.61
CA SER A 39 13.01 6.73 -13.12
C SER A 39 12.81 7.04 -11.64
N SER A 40 13.87 7.21 -10.84
CA SER A 40 13.78 7.56 -9.42
C SER A 40 13.20 8.96 -9.15
N GLY A 41 13.43 9.89 -10.07
CA GLY A 41 13.09 11.30 -9.88
C GLY A 41 14.09 12.10 -9.03
N TYR A 42 15.10 11.45 -8.42
CA TYR A 42 16.09 12.09 -7.57
C TYR A 42 17.32 12.62 -8.33
N ASN A 43 18.04 13.56 -7.70
CA ASN A 43 19.43 13.82 -8.11
C ASN A 43 20.31 12.60 -7.76
N GLU A 44 21.55 12.58 -8.24
CA GLU A 44 22.45 11.43 -8.06
C GLU A 44 22.70 11.10 -6.57
N ALA A 45 23.01 12.09 -5.76
CA ALA A 45 23.31 11.90 -4.34
C ALA A 45 22.10 11.38 -3.53
N THR A 46 20.90 11.93 -3.78
CA THR A 46 19.67 11.46 -3.12
C THR A 46 19.28 10.07 -3.63
N LYS A 47 19.50 9.79 -4.92
CA LYS A 47 19.27 8.45 -5.49
C LYS A 47 20.15 7.40 -4.79
N GLN A 48 21.44 7.69 -4.60
CA GLN A 48 22.35 6.79 -3.88
C GLN A 48 21.85 6.46 -2.48
N ILE A 49 21.44 7.47 -1.70
CA ILE A 49 20.84 7.26 -0.36
C ILE A 49 19.60 6.35 -0.44
N ALA A 50 18.76 6.55 -1.46
CA ALA A 50 17.55 5.77 -1.66
C ALA A 50 17.82 4.31 -2.08
N ASP A 51 18.83 4.08 -2.91
CA ASP A 51 19.24 2.75 -3.40
C ASP A 51 19.91 1.96 -2.28
N ASP A 52 20.79 2.61 -1.52
CA ASP A 52 21.47 2.03 -0.35
C ASP A 52 20.51 1.67 0.79
N PHE A 53 19.25 2.13 0.76
CA PHE A 53 18.29 1.85 1.83
C PHE A 53 18.13 0.34 2.07
N TYR A 54 17.84 -0.40 1.01
CA TYR A 54 17.78 -1.86 1.04
C TYR A 54 19.05 -2.51 0.48
N ASP A 55 19.79 -1.83 -0.41
CA ASP A 55 20.97 -2.36 -1.11
C ASP A 55 20.68 -3.73 -1.75
N LEU A 56 19.53 -3.83 -2.45
CA LEU A 56 19.03 -5.11 -3.02
C LEU A 56 19.98 -5.69 -4.09
N ASP A 57 20.66 -4.81 -4.82
CA ASP A 57 21.58 -5.18 -5.91
C ASP A 57 23.03 -5.35 -5.42
N GLY A 58 23.29 -5.10 -4.12
CA GLY A 58 24.61 -5.17 -3.50
C GLY A 58 24.79 -6.39 -2.58
N ASP A 59 25.93 -6.42 -1.88
CA ASP A 59 26.23 -7.41 -0.83
C ASP A 59 25.56 -7.07 0.52
N ARG A 60 24.68 -6.07 0.53
CA ARG A 60 23.98 -5.50 1.70
C ARG A 60 24.91 -4.79 2.68
N SER A 61 26.16 -4.52 2.32
CA SER A 61 27.12 -3.78 3.17
C SER A 61 26.70 -2.32 3.39
N ARG A 62 26.11 -1.69 2.36
CA ARG A 62 25.63 -0.29 2.41
C ARG A 62 24.21 -0.15 2.95
N ARG A 63 23.51 -1.27 3.12
CA ARG A 63 22.14 -1.32 3.65
C ARG A 63 22.01 -0.53 4.95
N TRP A 64 21.00 0.32 5.03
CA TRP A 64 20.73 1.15 6.20
C TRP A 64 19.28 1.17 6.68
N CYS A 65 18.37 0.37 6.10
CA CYS A 65 16.97 0.28 6.56
C CYS A 65 16.81 -0.12 8.05
N ASN A 66 17.84 -0.69 8.67
CA ASN A 66 17.93 -1.05 10.09
C ASN A 66 19.04 -0.27 10.83
N LYS A 67 19.49 0.84 10.25
CA LYS A 67 20.53 1.74 10.78
C LYS A 67 20.03 3.19 10.68
N ILE A 68 18.78 3.41 11.09
CA ILE A 68 18.20 4.75 11.11
C ILE A 68 18.63 5.51 12.36
N THR A 69 18.69 6.84 12.26
CA THR A 69 19.09 7.75 13.34
C THR A 69 17.87 8.24 14.13
N GLN A 70 18.08 8.90 15.29
CA GLN A 70 16.96 9.34 16.12
C GLN A 70 16.09 10.42 15.45
N ASP A 71 16.69 11.31 14.66
CA ASP A 71 15.94 12.31 13.89
C ASP A 71 15.10 11.69 12.76
N GLU A 72 15.55 10.56 12.21
CA GLU A 72 14.80 9.76 11.25
C GLU A 72 13.61 9.04 11.90
N VAL A 73 13.77 8.55 13.13
CA VAL A 73 12.66 8.03 13.95
C VAL A 73 11.64 9.12 14.24
N LEU A 74 12.11 10.34 14.56
CA LEU A 74 11.25 11.50 14.76
C LEU A 74 10.42 11.82 13.51
N ALA A 75 11.05 11.83 12.34
CA ALA A 75 10.35 12.03 11.07
C ALA A 75 9.23 10.98 10.86
N LEU A 76 9.50 9.70 11.13
CA LEU A 76 8.48 8.65 11.05
C LEU A 76 7.35 8.81 12.08
N ALA A 77 7.67 9.21 13.31
CA ALA A 77 6.67 9.39 14.34
C ALA A 77 5.73 10.57 14.06
N PHE A 78 6.25 11.69 13.54
CA PHE A 78 5.44 12.84 13.17
C PHE A 78 4.47 12.54 12.03
N GLU A 79 4.86 11.66 11.12
CA GLU A 79 4.01 11.15 10.03
C GLU A 79 3.07 10.01 10.50
N GLY A 80 3.02 9.72 11.80
CA GLY A 80 2.15 8.69 12.37
C GLY A 80 2.51 7.26 11.95
N ARG A 81 3.75 6.99 11.55
CA ARG A 81 4.16 5.72 10.92
C ARG A 81 4.57 4.62 11.91
N LEU A 82 4.64 4.93 13.20
CA LEU A 82 5.13 4.04 14.26
C LEU A 82 4.02 3.59 15.21
N HIS A 83 2.86 3.20 14.69
CA HIS A 83 1.70 2.77 15.50
C HIS A 83 2.02 1.63 16.47
N HIS A 84 2.87 0.66 16.09
CA HIS A 84 3.28 -0.43 16.99
C HIS A 84 3.99 0.05 18.27
N PHE A 85 4.68 1.20 18.20
CA PHE A 85 5.33 1.82 19.35
C PHE A 85 4.39 2.75 20.11
N THR A 86 3.62 3.56 19.37
CA THR A 86 2.84 4.68 19.90
C THR A 86 1.41 4.32 20.31
N HIS A 87 0.87 3.20 19.83
CA HIS A 87 -0.53 2.79 20.01
C HIS A 87 -0.66 1.33 20.49
N ILE A 88 -1.77 1.02 21.15
CA ILE A 88 -2.21 -0.34 21.47
C ILE A 88 -3.44 -0.65 20.62
N TRP A 89 -3.46 -1.84 20.03
CA TRP A 89 -4.67 -2.36 19.39
C TRP A 89 -5.60 -2.92 20.47
N VAL A 90 -6.84 -2.44 20.50
CA VAL A 90 -7.90 -2.95 21.36
C VAL A 90 -8.97 -3.60 20.47
N ASP A 91 -9.32 -4.84 20.77
CA ASP A 91 -10.29 -5.58 19.98
C ASP A 91 -11.65 -4.85 19.92
N GLY A 92 -12.30 -4.87 18.76
CA GLY A 92 -13.56 -4.16 18.51
C GLY A 92 -13.50 -2.62 18.51
N SER A 93 -12.38 -2.00 18.86
CA SER A 93 -12.23 -0.54 18.98
C SER A 93 -11.03 0.04 18.23
N GLY A 94 -10.11 -0.81 17.80
CA GLY A 94 -9.01 -0.46 16.90
C GLY A 94 -7.80 0.11 17.63
N TRP A 95 -7.04 0.97 16.95
CA TRP A 95 -5.82 1.56 17.49
C TRP A 95 -6.12 2.71 18.44
N HIS A 96 -5.65 2.59 19.69
CA HIS A 96 -5.71 3.64 20.69
C HIS A 96 -4.30 4.13 21.06
N PRO A 97 -4.09 5.45 21.20
CA PRO A 97 -2.90 6.00 21.80
C PRO A 97 -2.54 5.30 23.11
N LYS A 98 -1.28 4.89 23.28
CA LYS A 98 -0.80 4.48 24.59
C LYS A 98 -0.84 5.69 25.53
N ARG A 99 -1.44 5.54 26.72
CA ARG A 99 -1.45 6.57 27.77
C ARG A 99 -0.17 6.46 28.57
N TRP A 100 0.56 7.57 28.75
CA TRP A 100 1.87 7.56 29.41
C TRP A 100 1.93 8.68 30.47
N GLY A 101 2.48 8.37 31.65
CA GLY A 101 2.44 9.24 32.83
C GLY A 101 3.48 10.38 32.87
N THR A 102 3.98 10.86 31.74
CA THR A 102 5.01 11.92 31.69
C THR A 102 4.51 13.19 30.97
N LYS A 103 4.96 14.36 31.42
CA LYS A 103 4.73 15.65 30.74
C LYS A 103 5.83 15.88 29.70
N GLY A 104 5.55 16.68 28.67
CA GLY A 104 6.52 16.99 27.60
C GLY A 104 6.22 18.33 26.95
N TYR A 105 7.04 18.75 25.99
CA TYR A 105 6.85 20.01 25.28
C TYR A 105 6.95 19.80 23.77
N TRP A 106 6.11 20.50 23.00
CA TRP A 106 6.15 20.53 21.55
C TRP A 106 6.50 21.93 21.05
N CYS A 107 7.41 21.98 20.09
CA CYS A 107 7.80 23.22 19.46
C CYS A 107 7.04 23.45 18.15
N PRO A 108 6.36 24.60 17.95
CA PRO A 108 5.73 24.94 16.68
C PRO A 108 6.72 25.31 15.56
N GLY A 109 7.92 25.78 15.90
CA GLY A 109 8.92 26.19 14.91
C GLY A 109 9.70 25.01 14.32
N CYS A 110 10.20 24.13 15.18
CA CYS A 110 10.95 22.93 14.79
C CYS A 110 10.06 21.68 14.65
N TYR A 111 8.78 21.75 15.04
CA TYR A 111 7.83 20.62 15.12
C TYR A 111 8.28 19.47 16.03
N VAL A 112 9.37 19.64 16.79
CA VAL A 112 9.93 18.62 17.69
C VAL A 112 9.13 18.55 18.98
N ALA A 113 8.76 17.34 19.39
CA ALA A 113 8.29 17.05 20.73
C ALA A 113 9.42 16.43 21.56
N VAL A 114 9.61 16.94 22.77
CA VAL A 114 10.58 16.44 23.74
C VAL A 114 9.84 15.96 24.98
N PRO A 115 10.06 14.70 25.43
CA PRO A 115 9.64 14.29 26.77
C PRO A 115 10.35 15.18 27.79
N GLN A 116 9.75 15.45 28.95
CA GLN A 116 10.44 16.13 30.04
C GLN A 116 11.46 15.16 30.66
N LEU A 117 12.64 15.07 30.05
CA LEU A 117 13.71 14.13 30.41
C LEU A 117 14.55 14.61 31.61
N SER A 118 14.48 15.90 31.97
CA SER A 118 15.13 16.46 33.18
C SER A 118 14.52 17.81 33.62
N PRO A 119 14.74 18.26 34.87
CA PRO A 119 14.32 19.58 35.36
C PRO A 119 14.99 20.77 34.62
N GLU A 120 16.12 20.57 33.95
CA GLU A 120 16.77 21.67 33.19
C GLU A 120 16.09 21.95 31.83
N HIS A 121 15.24 21.05 31.33
CA HIS A 121 14.42 21.27 30.12
C HIS A 121 13.28 22.30 30.32
N TYR A 122 13.25 23.00 31.46
CA TYR A 122 12.37 24.14 31.74
C TYR A 122 12.70 25.41 30.94
N ALA A 123 13.78 25.40 30.16
CA ALA A 123 14.12 26.50 29.27
C ALA A 123 12.96 26.69 28.28
N GLY A 124 12.22 27.79 28.40
CA GLY A 124 11.06 28.14 27.56
C GLY A 124 11.42 28.43 26.11
N TYR A 125 12.25 27.59 25.46
CA TYR A 125 12.59 27.65 24.06
C TYR A 125 13.08 26.29 23.49
N CYS A 126 12.82 25.98 22.20
CA CYS A 126 13.31 24.77 21.50
C CYS A 126 14.84 24.85 21.34
N ILE A 127 15.58 23.92 21.95
CA ILE A 127 17.05 23.81 21.78
C ILE A 127 17.44 23.63 20.30
N GLY A 128 16.57 22.99 19.50
CA GLY A 128 16.82 22.74 18.08
C GLY A 128 16.63 23.93 17.14
N CYS A 129 15.78 24.92 17.46
CA CYS A 129 15.51 26.07 16.57
C CYS A 129 15.40 27.44 17.25
N GLY A 130 15.55 27.51 18.57
CA GLY A 130 15.44 28.75 19.35
C GLY A 130 14.01 29.27 19.57
N GLU A 131 12.97 28.59 19.08
CA GLU A 131 11.56 28.99 19.23
C GLU A 131 11.16 29.09 20.70
N GLN A 132 10.66 30.25 21.13
CA GLN A 132 10.34 30.53 22.54
C GLN A 132 8.94 30.05 22.96
N LYS A 133 8.08 29.69 21.99
CA LYS A 133 6.70 29.30 22.27
C LYS A 133 6.52 27.78 22.26
N MET A 134 7.01 27.12 23.30
CA MET A 134 6.80 25.68 23.50
C MET A 134 5.38 25.40 24.02
N LEU A 135 4.66 24.45 23.41
CA LEU A 135 3.36 23.96 23.89
C LEU A 135 3.57 22.81 24.87
N LEU A 136 2.94 22.87 26.04
CA LEU A 136 2.95 21.77 27.00
C LEU A 136 2.09 20.60 26.48
N LEU A 137 2.67 19.41 26.51
CA LEU A 137 2.02 18.14 26.20
C LEU A 137 1.59 17.46 27.49
N HIS A 138 0.32 17.06 27.55
CA HIS A 138 -0.28 16.36 28.69
C HIS A 138 -0.32 14.85 28.46
N GLU A 139 -0.47 14.08 29.54
CA GLU A 139 -0.36 12.61 29.69
C GLU A 139 -1.05 11.73 28.63
N THR A 140 -1.96 12.29 27.83
CA THR A 140 -2.67 11.60 26.74
C THR A 140 -2.05 11.84 25.35
N ASP A 141 -0.97 12.61 25.25
CA ASP A 141 -0.37 13.01 23.99
C ASP A 141 0.61 11.95 23.45
N VAL A 142 0.31 11.41 22.27
CA VAL A 142 1.10 10.37 21.57
C VAL A 142 2.57 10.75 21.36
N ARG A 143 2.89 12.05 21.40
CA ARG A 143 4.26 12.57 21.26
C ARG A 143 5.15 12.32 22.50
N LEU A 144 4.60 11.81 23.60
CA LEU A 144 5.30 11.61 24.87
C LEU A 144 6.11 10.31 24.98
N HIS A 145 5.85 9.31 24.12
CA HIS A 145 6.68 8.11 24.03
C HIS A 145 7.22 7.95 22.60
N MET A 146 8.36 8.59 22.39
CA MET A 146 9.15 8.45 21.18
C MET A 146 10.04 7.21 21.29
N PRO A 147 9.89 6.21 20.41
CA PRO A 147 10.80 5.08 20.41
C PRO A 147 12.22 5.54 20.09
N THR A 148 13.20 4.81 20.59
CA THR A 148 14.60 5.07 20.26
C THR A 148 14.95 4.49 18.89
N ALA A 149 15.97 5.04 18.24
CA ALA A 149 16.55 4.46 17.03
C ALA A 149 16.93 2.98 17.23
N GLU A 150 17.46 2.62 18.39
CA GLU A 150 17.84 1.25 18.73
C GLU A 150 16.62 0.32 18.76
N GLU A 151 15.52 0.74 19.38
CA GLU A 151 14.27 -0.04 19.44
C GLU A 151 13.68 -0.27 18.05
N VAL A 152 13.63 0.78 17.22
CA VAL A 152 13.09 0.68 15.86
C VAL A 152 14.01 -0.20 14.99
N ASN A 153 15.33 0.01 15.04
CA ASN A 153 16.30 -0.77 14.29
C ASN A 153 16.27 -2.27 14.69
N ALA A 154 16.18 -2.57 15.99
CA ALA A 154 16.08 -3.94 16.48
C ALA A 154 14.79 -4.64 16.02
N MET A 155 13.67 -3.92 15.92
CA MET A 155 12.43 -4.46 15.37
C MET A 155 12.57 -4.78 13.87
N GLN A 156 13.26 -3.93 13.10
CA GLN A 156 13.54 -4.16 11.69
C GLN A 156 14.41 -5.41 11.45
N ASP A 157 15.32 -5.72 12.38
CA ASP A 157 16.18 -6.90 12.30
C ASP A 157 15.48 -8.21 12.65
N ARG A 158 14.47 -8.16 13.52
CA ARG A 158 13.77 -9.35 14.03
C ARG A 158 12.56 -9.75 13.19
N ALA A 159 12.00 -8.83 12.41
CA ALA A 159 10.73 -9.03 11.74
C ALA A 159 10.90 -9.31 10.25
N PHE A 160 10.79 -10.59 9.85
CA PHE A 160 10.71 -11.05 8.46
C PHE A 160 9.57 -10.38 7.65
N LEU A 161 8.58 -9.78 8.32
CA LEU A 161 7.38 -9.17 7.73
C LEU A 161 7.17 -7.67 8.06
N MET A 162 8.06 -7.02 8.84
CA MET A 162 7.89 -5.62 9.25
C MET A 162 9.05 -4.72 8.83
N SER A 163 9.55 -4.94 7.62
CA SER A 163 10.49 -4.00 7.00
C SER A 163 9.78 -2.67 6.74
N HIS A 164 10.48 -1.54 6.88
CA HIS A 164 9.97 -0.23 6.45
C HIS A 164 9.34 -0.35 5.07
N ASP A 165 8.08 0.06 4.93
CA ASP A 165 7.41 0.07 3.63
C ASP A 165 7.89 1.22 2.75
N ALA A 166 7.34 1.33 1.53
CA ALA A 166 7.76 2.34 0.57
C ALA A 166 7.57 3.78 1.07
N ILE A 167 6.55 4.03 1.91
CA ILE A 167 6.28 5.36 2.48
C ILE A 167 7.32 5.67 3.56
N ASN A 168 7.61 4.70 4.44
CA ASN A 168 8.65 4.86 5.46
C ASN A 168 10.00 5.13 4.80
N ARG A 169 10.34 4.36 3.76
CA ARG A 169 11.56 4.60 2.97
C ARG A 169 11.60 6.02 2.42
N TRP A 170 10.50 6.53 1.86
CA TRP A 170 10.45 7.88 1.30
C TRP A 170 10.76 8.96 2.37
N ILE A 171 10.09 8.89 3.52
CA ILE A 171 10.30 9.80 4.65
C ILE A 171 11.75 9.74 5.15
N LEU A 172 12.28 8.53 5.33
CA LEU A 172 13.65 8.31 5.83
C LEU A 172 14.71 8.83 4.85
N VAL A 173 14.57 8.54 3.56
CA VAL A 173 15.47 9.03 2.51
C VAL A 173 15.46 10.56 2.48
N GLU A 174 14.28 11.17 2.57
CA GLU A 174 14.15 12.63 2.62
C GLU A 174 14.81 13.22 3.86
N ALA A 175 14.54 12.68 5.05
CA ALA A 175 15.15 13.13 6.29
C ALA A 175 16.69 13.05 6.23
N ARG A 176 17.22 11.91 5.80
CA ARG A 176 18.68 11.69 5.68
C ARG A 176 19.32 12.63 4.66
N ALA A 177 18.73 12.73 3.47
CA ALA A 177 19.29 13.57 2.41
C ALA A 177 19.22 15.06 2.76
N LYS A 178 18.18 15.51 3.47
CA LYS A 178 18.10 16.88 4.00
C LYS A 178 19.14 17.13 5.07
N ARG A 179 19.31 16.21 6.03
CA ARG A 179 20.35 16.29 7.07
C ARG A 179 21.75 16.39 6.48
N LEU A 180 22.01 15.67 5.40
CA LEU A 180 23.30 15.70 4.67
C LEU A 180 23.42 16.88 3.69
N GLY A 181 22.38 17.70 3.51
CA GLY A 181 22.39 18.84 2.59
C GLY A 181 22.40 18.47 1.10
N VAL A 182 22.08 17.22 0.74
CA VAL A 182 22.14 16.71 -0.64
C VAL A 182 20.76 16.48 -1.27
N TRP A 183 19.69 16.72 -0.51
CA TRP A 183 18.31 16.54 -0.98
C TRP A 183 18.06 17.29 -2.27
N GLY A 184 17.60 16.57 -3.30
CA GLY A 184 17.24 17.20 -4.55
C GLY A 184 16.63 16.26 -5.57
N THR A 185 16.02 16.88 -6.57
CA THR A 185 15.33 16.17 -7.65
C THR A 185 16.17 16.17 -8.93
N CYS A 186 15.90 15.20 -9.80
CA CYS A 186 16.53 15.10 -11.10
C CYS A 186 16.23 16.36 -11.92
N ARG A 187 17.26 17.05 -12.40
CA ARG A 187 17.13 18.28 -13.20
C ARG A 187 16.32 18.07 -14.49
N LYS A 188 16.42 16.89 -15.11
CA LYS A 188 15.78 16.58 -16.40
C LYS A 188 14.27 16.35 -16.25
N CYS A 189 13.87 15.45 -15.35
CA CYS A 189 12.45 15.15 -15.13
C CYS A 189 11.80 16.01 -14.04
N ARG A 190 12.58 16.84 -13.32
CA ARG A 190 12.14 17.69 -12.21
C ARG A 190 11.32 16.90 -11.18
N GLY A 191 11.88 15.80 -10.68
CA GLY A 191 11.23 14.97 -9.66
C GLY A 191 10.24 13.93 -10.17
N ARG A 192 9.82 13.98 -11.44
CA ARG A 192 8.73 13.12 -11.92
C ARG A 192 9.08 11.65 -12.08
N GLY A 193 10.37 11.31 -12.23
CA GLY A 193 10.77 9.95 -12.62
C GLY A 193 10.44 9.57 -14.06
N TYR A 194 9.68 10.36 -14.80
CA TYR A 194 9.36 10.10 -16.20
C TYR A 194 9.51 11.35 -17.07
N THR A 195 9.69 11.12 -18.37
CA THR A 195 9.76 12.16 -19.38
C THR A 195 8.37 12.49 -19.94
N ARG A 196 8.17 13.73 -20.40
CA ARG A 196 6.88 14.12 -20.96
C ARG A 196 6.68 13.44 -22.31
N LEU A 197 5.52 12.80 -22.48
CA LEU A 197 5.07 12.34 -23.78
C LEU A 197 4.87 13.55 -24.73
N PRO A 198 5.22 13.42 -26.02
CA PRO A 198 4.77 14.32 -27.06
C PRO A 198 3.25 14.54 -26.99
N ARG A 199 2.81 15.78 -27.28
CA ARG A 199 1.40 16.20 -27.14
C ARG A 199 0.40 15.23 -27.79
N LYS A 200 0.71 14.75 -29.00
CA LYS A 200 -0.15 13.80 -29.74
C LYS A 200 -0.32 12.47 -29.01
N MET A 201 0.75 11.93 -28.42
CA MET A 201 0.70 10.69 -27.65
C MET A 201 -0.02 10.88 -26.31
N LYS A 202 0.24 12.00 -25.62
CA LYS A 202 -0.50 12.34 -24.40
C LYS A 202 -2.01 12.47 -24.65
N LYS A 203 -2.42 13.06 -25.79
CA LYS A 203 -3.83 13.14 -26.17
C LYS A 203 -4.43 11.75 -26.36
N ARG A 204 -3.77 10.88 -27.13
CA ARG A 204 -4.18 9.49 -27.36
C ARG A 204 -4.32 8.70 -26.05
N TYR A 205 -3.29 8.73 -25.20
CA TYR A 205 -3.29 8.08 -23.88
C TYR A 205 -4.48 8.53 -23.04
N LYS A 206 -4.74 9.85 -22.96
CA LYS A 206 -5.85 10.42 -22.18
C LYS A 206 -7.23 10.19 -22.79
N SER A 207 -7.33 10.04 -24.10
CA SER A 207 -8.60 9.83 -24.79
C SER A 207 -9.01 8.37 -24.87
N TRP A 208 -8.08 7.44 -24.62
CA TRP A 208 -8.39 6.03 -24.58
C TRP A 208 -9.33 5.75 -23.42
N LYS A 209 -10.33 4.92 -23.68
CA LYS A 209 -11.31 4.46 -22.70
C LYS A 209 -11.31 2.95 -22.73
N GLU A 210 -11.38 2.38 -21.54
CA GLU A 210 -11.57 0.96 -21.36
C GLU A 210 -12.88 0.49 -22.01
N TYR A 211 -12.91 -0.77 -22.42
CA TYR A 211 -14.11 -1.40 -22.96
C TYR A 211 -14.22 -2.86 -22.51
N GLU A 212 -15.47 -3.27 -22.28
CA GLU A 212 -15.80 -4.61 -21.84
C GLU A 212 -15.60 -5.65 -22.98
N PRO A 213 -15.34 -6.92 -22.64
CA PRO A 213 -15.40 -7.99 -23.62
C PRO A 213 -16.78 -8.06 -24.28
N PRO A 214 -16.88 -8.53 -25.53
CA PRO A 214 -18.16 -8.64 -26.22
C PRO A 214 -19.13 -9.50 -25.42
N THR A 215 -20.39 -9.08 -25.37
CA THR A 215 -21.45 -9.86 -24.71
C THR A 215 -21.90 -11.00 -25.62
N GLY A 216 -22.05 -12.20 -25.06
CA GLY A 216 -22.53 -13.37 -25.80
C GLY A 216 -23.20 -14.42 -24.92
N PRO A 217 -23.67 -15.53 -25.51
CA PRO A 217 -24.49 -16.51 -24.78
C PRO A 217 -23.70 -17.36 -23.78
N GLY A 218 -22.38 -17.47 -23.91
CA GLY A 218 -21.53 -18.26 -23.03
C GLY A 218 -21.30 -17.61 -21.67
N TYR A 219 -20.82 -18.42 -20.73
CA TYR A 219 -20.48 -18.06 -19.36
C TYR A 219 -18.97 -18.22 -19.16
N GLN A 220 -18.35 -17.24 -18.53
CA GLN A 220 -16.93 -17.28 -18.20
C GLN A 220 -16.69 -16.63 -16.83
N LEU A 221 -15.84 -17.27 -16.02
CA LEU A 221 -15.38 -16.70 -14.75
C LEU A 221 -14.19 -15.77 -15.00
N TRP A 222 -14.21 -14.60 -14.39
CA TRP A 222 -13.17 -13.59 -14.47
C TRP A 222 -12.68 -13.21 -13.09
N GLU A 223 -11.51 -12.60 -13.01
CA GLU A 223 -10.97 -12.04 -11.78
C GLU A 223 -10.86 -10.52 -11.83
N THR A 224 -10.94 -9.90 -10.66
CA THR A 224 -10.91 -8.44 -10.51
C THR A 224 -9.57 -7.94 -9.95
N THR A 225 -8.76 -8.81 -9.36
CA THR A 225 -7.51 -8.44 -8.67
C THR A 225 -6.34 -8.14 -9.57
N SER A 226 -6.32 -8.69 -10.78
CA SER A 226 -5.24 -8.50 -11.77
C SER A 226 -5.68 -7.58 -12.92
N GLU A 227 -6.60 -6.64 -12.65
CA GLU A 227 -7.12 -5.70 -13.64
C GLU A 227 -8.00 -6.35 -14.73
N GLY A 228 -8.65 -7.49 -14.46
CA GLY A 228 -9.70 -8.05 -15.31
C GLY A 228 -9.23 -9.13 -16.30
N SER A 229 -8.94 -10.34 -15.80
CA SER A 229 -8.52 -11.48 -16.63
C SER A 229 -9.57 -12.61 -16.65
N PRO A 230 -9.75 -13.35 -17.75
CA PRO A 230 -10.56 -14.56 -17.77
C PRO A 230 -9.82 -15.70 -17.05
N VAL A 231 -10.50 -16.35 -16.11
CA VAL A 231 -9.97 -17.46 -15.31
C VAL A 231 -10.37 -18.81 -15.90
N SER A 232 -11.56 -18.90 -16.47
CA SER A 232 -12.10 -20.15 -17.03
C SER A 232 -12.16 -20.15 -18.55
N PRO A 233 -12.27 -21.32 -19.20
CA PRO A 233 -12.82 -21.45 -20.53
C PRO A 233 -14.27 -20.92 -20.59
N VAL A 234 -14.79 -20.76 -21.81
CA VAL A 234 -16.19 -20.38 -22.03
C VAL A 234 -17.07 -21.62 -22.03
N PHE A 235 -18.16 -21.58 -21.25
CA PHE A 235 -19.13 -22.66 -21.18
C PHE A 235 -20.49 -22.22 -21.69
N ALA A 236 -21.21 -23.10 -22.39
CA ALA A 236 -22.57 -22.82 -22.86
C ALA A 236 -23.61 -22.81 -21.74
N LYS A 237 -23.33 -23.49 -20.63
CA LYS A 237 -24.21 -23.64 -19.47
C LYS A 237 -23.47 -23.26 -18.20
N VAL A 238 -24.15 -22.55 -17.30
CA VAL A 238 -23.57 -22.09 -16.03
C VAL A 238 -23.25 -23.25 -15.08
N GLU A 239 -24.00 -24.35 -15.18
CA GLU A 239 -23.74 -25.57 -14.40
C GLU A 239 -22.41 -26.21 -14.78
N LYS A 240 -22.04 -26.18 -16.06
CA LYS A 240 -20.75 -26.69 -16.54
C LYS A 240 -19.58 -25.80 -16.11
N LEU A 241 -19.82 -24.49 -15.98
CA LEU A 241 -18.84 -23.59 -15.37
C LEU A 241 -18.68 -23.90 -13.88
N ALA A 242 -19.77 -24.11 -13.13
CA ALA A 242 -19.71 -24.42 -11.71
C ALA A 242 -18.97 -25.73 -11.42
N GLU A 243 -19.23 -26.78 -12.21
CA GLU A 243 -18.51 -28.06 -12.16
C GLU A 243 -17.00 -27.86 -12.37
N TRP A 244 -16.62 -27.06 -13.38
CA TRP A 244 -15.22 -26.75 -13.63
C TRP A 244 -14.58 -25.95 -12.48
N CYS A 245 -15.31 -25.01 -11.90
CA CYS A 245 -14.83 -24.13 -10.83
C CYS A 245 -14.52 -24.86 -9.52
N GLU A 246 -15.20 -25.96 -9.22
CA GLU A 246 -14.96 -26.76 -8.01
C GLU A 246 -13.51 -27.26 -7.93
N GLU A 247 -12.97 -27.74 -9.05
CA GLU A 247 -11.60 -28.27 -9.11
C GLU A 247 -10.56 -27.19 -9.44
N ASN A 248 -10.94 -26.20 -10.26
CA ASN A 248 -9.99 -25.32 -10.95
C ASN A 248 -10.00 -23.86 -10.46
N ALA A 249 -10.97 -23.45 -9.64
CA ALA A 249 -11.09 -22.04 -9.22
C ALA A 249 -11.13 -21.90 -7.69
N THR A 250 -10.69 -20.72 -7.23
CA THR A 250 -10.82 -20.30 -5.83
C THR A 250 -11.74 -19.10 -5.73
N VAL A 251 -12.50 -19.08 -4.63
CA VAL A 251 -13.44 -17.99 -4.31
C VAL A 251 -12.68 -16.79 -3.77
N PHE A 252 -11.75 -17.03 -2.85
CA PHE A 252 -10.86 -16.03 -2.26
C PHE A 252 -9.53 -16.69 -1.87
N GLY A 253 -8.40 -16.10 -2.24
CA GLY A 253 -7.08 -16.67 -1.94
C GLY A 253 -6.95 -18.13 -2.38
N SER A 254 -6.68 -19.02 -1.43
CA SER A 254 -6.59 -20.48 -1.62
C SER A 254 -7.89 -21.23 -1.31
N GLU A 255 -8.97 -20.54 -0.96
CA GLU A 255 -10.24 -21.15 -0.57
C GLU A 255 -11.01 -21.67 -1.78
N ARG A 256 -11.36 -22.96 -1.73
CA ARG A 256 -12.21 -23.65 -2.71
C ARG A 256 -13.61 -23.86 -2.12
N THR A 257 -14.59 -24.03 -3.00
CA THR A 257 -15.98 -24.31 -2.60
C THR A 257 -16.62 -25.32 -3.56
N SER A 258 -17.74 -25.90 -3.16
CA SER A 258 -18.44 -26.93 -3.95
C SER A 258 -19.11 -26.37 -5.20
N MET A 259 -19.41 -27.25 -6.16
CA MET A 259 -20.20 -26.90 -7.35
C MET A 259 -21.53 -26.23 -7.00
N GLU A 260 -22.28 -26.73 -6.01
CA GLU A 260 -23.59 -26.16 -5.62
C GLU A 260 -23.44 -24.73 -5.13
N THR A 261 -22.37 -24.47 -4.35
CA THR A 261 -22.09 -23.13 -3.84
C THR A 261 -21.72 -22.18 -4.98
N TRP A 262 -20.88 -22.61 -5.93
CA TRP A 262 -20.58 -21.84 -7.13
C TRP A 262 -21.84 -21.52 -7.95
N LEU A 263 -22.70 -22.52 -8.17
CA LEU A 263 -23.93 -22.36 -8.94
C LEU A 263 -24.90 -21.39 -8.25
N GLN A 264 -25.01 -21.46 -6.92
CA GLN A 264 -25.80 -20.51 -6.14
C GLN A 264 -25.24 -19.09 -6.28
N MET A 265 -23.91 -18.93 -6.16
CA MET A 265 -23.27 -17.63 -6.32
C MET A 265 -23.47 -17.03 -7.72
N PHE A 266 -23.47 -17.87 -8.76
CA PHE A 266 -23.76 -17.43 -10.13
C PHE A 266 -25.22 -17.02 -10.34
N ARG A 267 -26.17 -17.69 -9.69
CA ARG A 267 -27.59 -17.35 -9.78
C ARG A 267 -27.93 -16.06 -9.05
N ASP A 268 -27.31 -15.87 -7.89
CA ASP A 268 -27.56 -14.71 -7.03
C ASP A 268 -26.72 -13.49 -7.43
N ASP A 269 -25.86 -13.61 -8.45
CA ASP A 269 -24.90 -12.58 -8.89
C ASP A 269 -23.99 -12.06 -7.75
N THR A 270 -23.65 -12.95 -6.82
CA THR A 270 -22.87 -12.60 -5.61
C THR A 270 -21.38 -12.81 -5.74
N VAL A 271 -20.89 -13.28 -6.89
CA VAL A 271 -19.47 -13.58 -7.12
C VAL A 271 -18.58 -12.34 -6.94
N GLY A 272 -19.09 -11.15 -7.30
CA GLY A 272 -18.38 -9.87 -7.24
C GLY A 272 -18.37 -9.17 -5.88
N VAL A 273 -19.28 -9.54 -4.97
CA VAL A 273 -19.31 -9.01 -3.59
C VAL A 273 -18.54 -9.96 -2.69
N GLY A 274 -17.22 -9.73 -2.61
CA GLY A 274 -16.29 -10.25 -1.60
C GLY A 274 -16.88 -11.37 -0.78
N SER A 275 -16.75 -12.60 -1.26
CA SER A 275 -17.24 -13.79 -0.60
C SER A 275 -16.46 -14.00 0.71
N LEU A 276 -16.76 -13.19 1.72
CA LEU A 276 -16.62 -13.59 3.09
C LEU A 276 -17.74 -14.60 3.30
N LEU A 277 -17.42 -15.88 3.13
CA LEU A 277 -18.29 -16.97 3.52
C LEU A 277 -18.48 -16.87 5.04
N VAL A 278 -19.59 -16.27 5.49
CA VAL A 278 -19.98 -16.37 6.89
C VAL A 278 -20.51 -17.78 7.08
N ALA A 279 -19.66 -18.70 7.51
CA ALA A 279 -20.07 -20.02 7.96
C ALA A 279 -20.76 -19.91 9.34
N GLY A 280 -21.97 -19.35 9.35
CA GLY A 280 -22.90 -19.42 10.48
C GLY A 280 -23.86 -20.58 10.24
N SER A 281 -24.19 -21.32 11.30
CA SER A 281 -25.06 -22.52 11.30
C SER A 281 -26.25 -22.43 10.32
N GLY A 282 -26.06 -22.97 9.11
CA GLY A 282 -27.09 -23.13 8.08
C GLY A 282 -27.15 -22.09 6.95
N TYR A 283 -26.27 -21.07 6.91
CA TYR A 283 -26.28 -20.06 5.85
C TYR A 283 -24.97 -20.07 5.05
N VAL A 284 -25.08 -20.24 3.73
CA VAL A 284 -23.99 -20.00 2.76
C VAL A 284 -24.48 -18.95 1.79
N GLY A 285 -24.14 -17.69 2.04
CA GLY A 285 -24.54 -16.56 1.22
C GLY A 285 -23.63 -15.36 1.45
N SER A 286 -23.69 -14.40 0.52
CA SER A 286 -22.95 -13.14 0.65
C SER A 286 -23.47 -12.33 1.84
N ILE A 287 -22.59 -11.62 2.56
CA ILE A 287 -22.96 -10.59 3.55
C ILE A 287 -23.94 -9.53 2.97
N ALA A 288 -23.97 -9.35 1.65
CA ALA A 288 -24.94 -8.47 1.01
C ALA A 288 -26.41 -8.91 1.22
N ASN A 289 -26.64 -10.20 1.48
CA ASN A 289 -27.96 -10.80 1.67
C ASN A 289 -28.27 -11.15 3.14
N SER A 290 -27.35 -10.88 4.07
CA SER A 290 -27.69 -10.92 5.50
C SER A 290 -28.49 -9.65 5.82
N SER A 291 -29.81 -9.77 5.90
CA SER A 291 -30.64 -8.74 6.52
C SER A 291 -30.24 -8.62 8.00
N PRO A 292 -30.31 -7.40 8.60
CA PRO A 292 -29.90 -7.15 9.98
C PRO A 292 -30.68 -7.97 11.01
#